data_AF-A0A6B0V724-F1
#
_entry.id   AF-A0A6B0V724-F1
#
_cell.length_a   1.000
_cell.length_b   1.000
_cell.length_c   1.000
_cell.angle_alpha   90.00
_cell.angle_beta   90.00
_cell.angle_gamma   90.00
#
_symmetry.space_group_name_H-M   'P 1'
#
loop_
_entity.id
_entity.type
_entity.pdbx_description
1 polymer ?
#
loop_
_entity_poly.entity_id
_entity_poly.type
_entity_poly.pdbx_seq_one_letter_code
_entity_poly.pdbx_strand_id
1 'polypeptide(L)'
;RQLHARRATHQKRLKGGFVGAIVAVGGETAVSKFTHPVTCIFSPGEISFQNRLKSVFSPCHRLKCCIYTMSAVKDCIACLTEIAGDKKCLTCSVCQNGYHLGLSCAGVTETSFTGMGQTKREKWRCKTCRTQDNRGGSQSAATSSQNTPLECQTVVSTQLQSFGEKLDVLLAMKASVDTLLSLPAKVDELLTLKPTVERLEAHMLEMETKVDGLSVKYNAVLEGTTKNESKIKELEGEHDELRETVNRQAETIQHLRDEINYGEQYTRPYLGKVTHELAHSHSLTLTTSW
;
A
#
# COMPACT_ATOMS: atom_id res chain seq x y z
N ARG A 1 32.90 -67.18 -9.06
CA ARG A 1 32.78 -67.11 -10.53
C ARG A 1 31.31 -66.81 -10.81
N GLN A 2 30.95 -65.52 -10.83
CA GLN A 2 30.66 -64.70 -12.04
C GLN A 2 29.32 -65.13 -12.69
N LEU A 3 28.31 -64.29 -12.90
CA LEU A 3 28.23 -62.90 -13.40
C LEU A 3 27.17 -62.07 -12.61
N HIS A 4 27.38 -60.80 -12.21
CA HIS A 4 27.26 -59.52 -12.97
C HIS A 4 26.02 -59.43 -13.89
N ALA A 5 25.29 -58.32 -14.09
CA ALA A 5 25.14 -56.96 -13.55
C ALA A 5 24.19 -56.22 -14.53
N ARG A 6 23.37 -55.25 -14.06
CA ARG A 6 22.90 -53.99 -14.75
C ARG A 6 21.66 -53.44 -14.01
N ARG A 7 21.77 -52.38 -13.19
CA ARG A 7 21.62 -50.91 -13.49
C ARG A 7 20.28 -50.57 -14.16
N ALA A 8 19.34 -49.85 -13.52
CA ALA A 8 19.30 -48.44 -13.07
C ALA A 8 18.61 -47.49 -14.08
N THR A 9 17.85 -46.53 -13.51
CA THR A 9 17.29 -45.28 -14.08
C THR A 9 16.04 -45.34 -14.96
N HIS A 10 14.93 -44.75 -14.47
CA HIS A 10 14.18 -43.74 -15.23
C HIS A 10 13.23 -42.91 -14.35
N GLN A 11 13.71 -41.71 -13.99
CA GLN A 11 12.93 -40.59 -13.48
C GLN A 11 12.77 -39.61 -14.65
N LYS A 12 11.54 -39.45 -15.17
CA LYS A 12 11.16 -38.38 -16.11
C LYS A 12 9.77 -37.88 -15.69
N ARG A 13 9.68 -36.69 -15.09
CA ARG A 13 9.23 -35.45 -15.75
C ARG A 13 7.97 -35.66 -16.59
N LEU A 14 6.81 -35.40 -15.99
CA LEU A 14 5.65 -34.87 -16.71
C LEU A 14 5.41 -33.45 -16.21
N LYS A 15 5.94 -32.49 -16.97
CA LYS A 15 5.41 -31.12 -17.02
C LYS A 15 4.14 -31.20 -17.86
N GLY A 16 2.98 -31.29 -17.20
CA GLY A 16 1.69 -31.09 -17.85
C GLY A 16 1.24 -29.65 -17.59
N GLY A 17 1.49 -28.76 -18.56
CA GLY A 17 0.89 -27.43 -18.56
C GLY A 17 -0.60 -27.55 -18.80
N PHE A 18 -1.39 -27.10 -17.83
CA PHE A 18 -2.84 -26.98 -17.95
C PHE A 18 -3.13 -25.77 -18.84
N VAL A 19 -3.33 -25.99 -20.14
CA VAL A 19 -3.91 -25.00 -21.04
C VAL A 19 -5.42 -25.18 -20.98
N GLY A 20 -6.09 -24.35 -20.19
CA GLY A 20 -7.55 -24.26 -20.19
C GLY A 20 -8.01 -23.66 -21.51
N ALA A 21 -8.53 -24.50 -22.40
CA ALA A 21 -9.29 -24.05 -23.56
C ALA A 21 -10.69 -23.64 -23.10
N ILE A 22 -10.98 -22.33 -23.18
CA ILE A 22 -12.34 -21.81 -23.05
C ILE A 22 -13.02 -22.06 -24.39
N VAL A 23 -13.97 -22.99 -24.41
CA VAL A 23 -14.91 -23.16 -25.52
C VAL A 23 -15.93 -22.04 -25.44
N ALA A 24 -15.79 -21.06 -26.34
CA ALA A 24 -16.82 -20.06 -26.59
C ALA A 24 -17.88 -20.67 -27.51
N VAL A 25 -19.08 -20.91 -26.96
CA VAL A 25 -20.28 -21.12 -27.76
C VAL A 25 -20.96 -19.77 -27.91
N GLY A 26 -21.03 -19.28 -29.15
CA GLY A 26 -21.77 -18.08 -29.50
C GLY A 26 -23.27 -18.34 -29.62
N GLY A 27 -24.07 -17.34 -29.27
CA GLY A 27 -25.53 -17.34 -29.42
C GLY A 27 -26.14 -16.01 -28.99
N GLU A 28 -26.17 -15.06 -29.94
CA GLU A 28 -27.23 -14.07 -30.19
C GLU A 28 -27.58 -12.96 -29.15
N THR A 29 -27.09 -11.75 -29.49
CA THR A 29 -27.80 -10.45 -29.54
C THR A 29 -28.81 -10.07 -28.45
N ALA A 30 -28.41 -9.11 -27.62
CA ALA A 30 -29.26 -7.96 -27.28
C ALA A 30 -28.38 -6.72 -27.01
N VAL A 31 -28.57 -5.70 -27.83
CA VAL A 31 -27.94 -4.37 -27.69
C VAL A 31 -28.62 -3.63 -26.55
N SER A 32 -27.89 -3.31 -25.49
CA SER A 32 -28.27 -2.25 -24.55
C SER A 32 -27.05 -1.42 -24.20
N LYS A 33 -27.10 -0.14 -24.57
CA LYS A 33 -26.11 0.88 -24.24
C LYS A 33 -26.21 1.19 -22.74
N PHE A 34 -25.14 0.90 -21.99
CA PHE A 34 -24.88 1.57 -20.73
C PHE A 34 -23.44 2.08 -20.70
N THR A 35 -23.32 3.39 -20.84
CA THR A 35 -22.15 4.19 -20.51
C THR A 35 -22.00 4.26 -19.01
N HIS A 36 -20.90 3.76 -18.42
CA HIS A 36 -20.31 4.26 -17.18
C HIS A 36 -18.85 3.77 -17.02
N PRO A 37 -18.01 4.51 -16.28
CA PRO A 37 -16.56 4.58 -16.49
C PRO A 37 -15.79 3.41 -15.87
N VAL A 38 -14.67 3.09 -16.52
CA VAL A 38 -13.65 2.15 -16.04
C VAL A 38 -13.01 2.71 -14.78
N THR A 39 -13.32 2.13 -13.63
CA THR A 39 -12.57 2.29 -12.38
C THR A 39 -11.32 1.41 -12.45
N CYS A 40 -10.14 2.02 -12.57
CA CYS A 40 -8.87 1.34 -12.39
C CYS A 40 -8.71 0.94 -10.91
N ILE A 41 -8.83 -0.34 -10.62
CA ILE A 41 -8.47 -0.91 -9.31
C ILE A 41 -6.95 -1.15 -9.34
N PHE A 42 -6.19 -0.27 -8.68
CA PHE A 42 -4.80 -0.55 -8.32
C PHE A 42 -4.78 -1.37 -7.03
N SER A 43 -4.30 -2.61 -7.11
CA SER A 43 -3.91 -3.38 -5.92
C SER A 43 -2.45 -3.05 -5.56
N PRO A 44 -2.12 -2.90 -4.26
CA PRO A 44 -0.75 -2.70 -3.82
C PRO A 44 -0.08 -4.05 -3.57
N GLY A 45 1.06 -4.31 -4.21
CA GLY A 45 1.86 -5.48 -3.90
C GLY A 45 3.07 -5.63 -4.81
N GLU A 46 4.24 -5.67 -4.18
CA GLU A 46 5.56 -6.05 -4.73
C GLU A 46 6.37 -4.98 -5.49
N ILE A 47 7.13 -4.24 -4.67
CA ILE A 47 8.33 -3.51 -5.05
C ILE A 47 9.46 -4.52 -5.26
N SER A 48 9.88 -4.73 -6.50
CA SER A 48 11.28 -4.92 -6.91
C SER A 48 11.31 -5.24 -8.40
N PHE A 49 11.84 -4.34 -9.22
CA PHE A 49 12.89 -4.64 -10.21
C PHE A 49 13.29 -3.37 -10.95
N GLN A 50 14.60 -3.23 -11.16
CA GLN A 50 15.27 -2.06 -11.70
C GLN A 50 14.93 -1.74 -13.16
N ASN A 51 15.03 -0.44 -13.48
CA ASN A 51 15.55 0.15 -14.72
C ASN A 51 14.96 -0.29 -16.08
N ARG A 52 14.12 0.56 -16.68
CA ARG A 52 14.37 1.31 -17.94
C ARG A 52 13.10 1.98 -18.47
N LEU A 53 13.31 3.03 -19.30
CA LEU A 53 12.36 3.84 -20.08
C LEU A 53 11.79 5.03 -19.27
N LYS A 54 12.44 6.20 -19.20
CA LYS A 54 12.68 7.21 -20.26
C LYS A 54 11.47 7.45 -21.19
N SER A 55 11.09 8.74 -21.19
CA SER A 55 10.28 9.51 -22.15
C SER A 55 8.76 9.31 -22.20
N VAL A 56 8.04 10.19 -21.49
CA VAL A 56 6.99 11.04 -22.10
C VAL A 56 7.07 12.43 -21.45
N PHE A 57 7.62 13.39 -22.18
CA PHE A 57 7.59 14.82 -21.85
C PHE A 57 6.61 15.51 -22.80
N SER A 58 5.61 16.20 -22.28
CA SER A 58 5.02 17.42 -22.87
C SER A 58 4.07 18.13 -21.90
N PRO A 59 3.83 19.44 -22.06
CA PRO A 59 4.15 20.40 -21.02
C PRO A 59 2.92 21.09 -20.45
N CYS A 60 2.90 21.33 -19.13
CA CYS A 60 2.00 22.31 -18.54
C CYS A 60 2.76 23.60 -18.24
N HIS A 61 2.39 24.61 -19.02
CA HIS A 61 2.84 25.99 -18.96
C HIS A 61 2.52 26.68 -17.62
N ARG A 62 3.38 27.66 -17.30
CA ARG A 62 3.16 28.80 -16.37
C ARG A 62 3.17 28.49 -14.88
N LEU A 63 4.38 28.46 -14.31
CA LEU A 63 4.66 29.20 -13.08
C LEU A 63 5.95 29.99 -13.28
N LYS A 64 5.81 31.30 -13.37
CA LYS A 64 6.92 32.26 -13.40
C LYS A 64 7.75 32.06 -12.14
N CYS A 65 9.05 31.78 -12.32
CA CYS A 65 10.07 32.09 -11.34
C CYS A 65 10.01 33.60 -11.06
N CYS A 66 9.31 34.00 -10.00
CA CYS A 66 9.63 35.24 -9.33
C CYS A 66 10.93 34.99 -8.57
N ILE A 67 12.03 35.42 -9.19
CA ILE A 67 13.24 35.79 -8.48
C ILE A 67 12.82 36.92 -7.53
N TYR A 68 12.46 36.56 -6.30
CA TYR A 68 12.24 37.52 -5.24
C TYR A 68 13.63 37.98 -4.79
N THR A 69 14.11 39.06 -5.40
CA THR A 69 15.18 39.86 -4.82
C THR A 69 14.69 40.30 -3.45
N MET A 70 15.20 39.64 -2.40
CA MET A 70 15.01 40.03 -1.00
C MET A 70 15.70 41.38 -0.79
N SER A 71 15.08 42.46 -1.26
CA SER A 71 15.35 43.80 -0.76
C SER A 71 14.83 43.81 0.67
N ALA A 72 15.72 44.02 1.64
CA ALA A 72 15.42 44.00 3.06
C ALA A 72 14.40 45.10 3.39
N VAL A 73 13.12 44.75 3.36
CA VAL A 73 12.04 45.60 3.84
C VAL A 73 12.20 45.72 5.35
N LYS A 74 12.74 46.85 5.82
CA LYS A 74 12.86 47.15 7.25
C LYS A 74 11.55 47.80 7.70
N ASP A 75 10.73 47.06 8.45
CA ASP A 75 9.54 47.63 9.09
C ASP A 75 9.92 48.72 10.08
N CYS A 76 9.05 49.72 10.24
CA CYS A 76 9.24 50.73 11.26
C CYS A 76 9.03 50.11 12.64
N ILE A 77 10.06 50.12 13.49
CA ILE A 77 9.98 49.50 14.82
C ILE A 77 8.97 50.18 15.77
N ALA A 78 8.58 51.43 15.49
CA ALA A 78 7.64 52.18 16.33
C ALA A 78 6.17 51.87 16.02
N CYS A 79 5.82 51.64 14.76
CA CYS A 79 4.43 51.40 14.33
C CYS A 79 4.22 50.04 13.64
N LEU A 80 5.28 49.25 13.50
CA LEU A 80 5.32 47.92 12.87
C LEU A 80 4.75 47.90 11.44
N THR A 81 4.77 49.06 10.77
CA THR A 81 4.28 49.21 9.40
C THR A 81 5.46 49.31 8.44
N GLU A 82 5.27 48.79 7.22
CA GLU A 82 6.27 48.76 6.17
C GLU A 82 6.84 50.16 5.86
N ILE A 83 8.17 50.28 5.82
CA ILE A 83 8.83 51.49 5.29
C ILE A 83 8.94 51.30 3.77
N ALA A 84 7.95 51.81 3.04
CA ALA A 84 7.96 51.82 1.59
C ALA A 84 9.28 52.44 1.07
N GLY A 85 9.96 51.76 0.15
CA GLY A 85 11.33 52.11 -0.30
C GLY A 85 11.51 53.53 -0.84
N ASP A 86 10.43 54.16 -1.31
CA ASP A 86 10.44 55.53 -1.85
C ASP A 86 10.17 56.61 -0.80
N LYS A 87 9.77 56.23 0.43
CA LYS A 87 9.50 57.20 1.51
C LYS A 87 10.76 57.46 2.32
N LYS A 88 11.06 58.75 2.52
CA LYS A 88 12.15 59.19 3.40
C LYS A 88 11.97 58.55 4.80
N CYS A 89 13.00 57.87 5.28
CA CYS A 89 13.01 57.25 6.61
C CYS A 89 14.29 57.64 7.39
N LEU A 90 14.25 57.45 8.70
CA LEU A 90 15.43 57.59 9.56
C LEU A 90 15.87 56.23 10.09
N THR A 91 17.18 56.02 10.17
CA THR A 91 17.77 54.82 10.76
C THR A 91 18.54 55.23 12.00
N CYS A 92 18.28 54.56 13.13
CA CYS A 92 18.99 54.84 14.37
C CYS A 92 20.46 54.40 14.24
N SER A 93 21.40 55.27 14.57
CA SER A 93 22.84 54.97 14.51
C SER A 93 23.30 53.90 15.50
N VAL A 94 22.48 53.58 16.51
CA VAL A 94 22.82 52.62 17.57
C VAL A 94 22.17 51.26 17.31
N CYS A 95 20.84 51.22 17.17
CA CYS A 95 20.11 49.96 16.97
C CYS A 95 19.88 49.59 15.50
N GLN A 96 20.28 50.44 14.54
CA GLN A 96 20.14 50.22 13.09
C GLN A 96 18.71 49.97 12.56
N ASN A 97 17.70 50.20 13.41
CA ASN A 97 16.29 50.07 13.08
C ASN A 97 15.77 51.28 12.32
N GLY A 98 14.84 51.04 11.39
CA GLY A 98 14.17 52.06 10.59
C GLY A 98 12.97 52.68 11.30
N TYR A 99 12.72 53.96 11.02
CA TYR A 99 11.60 54.74 11.54
C TYR A 99 10.97 55.60 10.46
N HIS A 100 9.64 55.66 10.41
CA HIS A 100 8.93 56.66 9.60
C HIS A 100 9.17 58.07 10.14
N LEU A 101 9.10 59.04 9.23
CA LEU A 101 9.02 60.45 9.60
C LEU A 101 7.64 60.75 10.16
N GLY A 102 7.59 61.52 11.26
CA GLY A 102 6.37 61.82 11.99
C GLY A 102 6.57 61.81 13.49
N LEU A 103 5.70 62.52 14.21
CA LEU A 103 5.77 62.63 15.67
C LEU A 103 5.58 61.29 16.40
N SER A 104 4.81 60.37 15.81
CA SER A 104 4.51 59.06 16.40
C SER A 104 5.67 58.06 16.29
N CYS A 105 6.54 58.21 15.28
CA CYS A 105 7.62 57.27 15.01
C CYS A 105 8.99 57.87 15.38
N ALA A 106 9.66 58.55 14.44
CA ALA A 106 10.97 59.13 14.69
C ALA A 106 10.93 60.42 15.56
N GLY A 107 9.77 61.05 15.73
CA GLY A 107 9.68 62.37 16.37
C GLY A 107 10.23 63.51 15.50
N VAL A 108 10.45 63.25 14.21
CA VAL A 108 11.04 64.20 13.25
C VAL A 108 10.05 64.42 12.11
N THR A 109 9.64 65.68 11.91
CA THR A 109 8.77 66.08 10.79
C THR A 109 9.55 66.07 9.47
N GLU A 110 8.85 65.97 8.34
CA GLU A 110 9.49 66.00 7.01
C GLU A 110 10.30 67.28 6.77
N THR A 111 9.81 68.42 7.25
CA THR A 111 10.51 69.73 7.20
C THR A 111 11.82 69.70 7.97
N SER A 112 11.84 69.07 9.15
CA SER A 112 13.04 68.90 9.97
C SER A 112 14.02 67.91 9.36
N PHE A 113 13.51 66.86 8.69
CA PHE A 113 14.34 65.87 8.00
C PHE A 113 15.10 66.48 6.81
N THR A 114 14.44 67.32 5.99
CA THR A 114 15.12 68.05 4.92
C THR A 114 16.13 69.06 5.46
N GLY A 115 15.81 69.72 6.57
CA GLY A 115 16.66 70.76 7.17
C GLY A 115 17.90 70.25 7.91
N MET A 116 17.92 69.04 8.47
CA MET A 116 19.05 68.62 9.34
C MET A 116 20.35 68.26 8.60
N GLY A 117 20.32 68.13 7.27
CA GLY A 117 21.49 67.73 6.48
C GLY A 117 21.89 66.25 6.67
N GLN A 118 22.72 65.72 5.78
CA GLN A 118 23.04 64.29 5.73
C GLN A 118 23.79 63.79 6.98
N THR A 119 24.77 64.56 7.45
CA THR A 119 25.60 64.19 8.62
C THR A 119 24.79 64.02 9.91
N LYS A 120 23.72 64.82 10.10
CA LYS A 120 22.84 64.65 11.27
C LYS A 120 21.90 63.46 11.12
N ARG A 121 21.50 63.09 9.90
CA ARG A 121 20.68 61.90 9.65
C ARG A 121 21.44 60.62 9.98
N GLU A 122 22.72 60.56 9.60
CA GLU A 122 23.60 59.42 9.88
C GLU A 122 23.88 59.24 11.38
N LYS A 123 23.94 60.34 12.14
CA LYS A 123 24.15 60.34 13.60
C LYS A 123 22.85 60.36 14.42
N TRP A 124 21.69 60.26 13.78
CA TRP A 124 20.41 60.32 14.47
C TRP A 124 20.20 59.08 15.35
N ARG A 125 19.67 59.30 16.56
CA ARG A 125 19.39 58.24 17.54
C ARG A 125 17.91 58.23 17.90
N CYS A 126 17.33 57.04 18.04
CA CYS A 126 15.94 56.90 18.48
C CYS A 126 15.77 57.26 19.96
N LYS A 127 14.52 57.50 20.37
CA LYS A 127 14.16 57.88 21.75
C LYS A 127 14.73 56.93 22.79
N THR A 128 14.62 55.61 22.55
CA THR A 128 15.07 54.56 23.47
C THR A 128 16.59 54.59 23.68
N CYS A 129 17.37 54.61 22.60
CA CYS A 129 18.83 54.66 22.68
C CYS A 129 19.32 55.97 23.30
N ARG A 130 18.60 57.08 23.09
CA ARG A 130 18.93 58.37 23.71
C ARG A 130 18.71 58.37 25.23
N THR A 131 17.70 57.68 25.75
CA THR A 131 17.44 57.60 27.20
C THR A 131 18.36 56.64 27.94
N GLN A 132 18.97 55.67 27.25
CA GLN A 132 19.85 54.68 27.87
C GLN A 132 21.19 55.30 28.29
N ASP A 133 21.77 56.17 27.45
CA ASP A 133 23.02 56.87 27.78
C ASP A 133 22.90 57.76 29.04
N ASN A 134 21.70 58.28 29.32
CA ASN A 134 21.45 59.13 30.48
C ASN A 134 21.33 58.38 31.82
N ARG A 135 21.20 57.04 31.83
CA ARG A 135 21.05 56.25 33.06
C ARG A 135 22.34 55.54 33.50
N GLY A 136 23.39 55.55 32.68
CA GLY A 136 24.64 54.82 32.94
C GLY A 136 25.75 55.58 33.66
N GLY A 137 25.53 56.83 34.10
CA GLY A 137 26.58 57.68 34.67
C GLY A 137 26.39 58.02 36.15
N SER A 138 26.85 57.16 37.06
CA SER A 138 27.13 57.47 38.49
C SER A 138 28.12 56.43 39.04
N GLN A 139 29.43 56.71 39.08
CA GLN A 139 30.17 57.29 40.21
C GLN A 139 30.14 56.44 41.50
N SER A 140 31.30 55.82 41.77
CA SER A 140 31.70 55.25 43.05
C SER A 140 31.79 56.33 44.14
N ALA A 141 31.17 56.10 45.29
CA ALA A 141 31.54 56.76 46.53
C ALA A 141 31.27 55.79 47.71
N ALA A 142 32.34 55.36 48.35
CA ALA A 142 32.31 54.68 49.64
C ALA A 142 32.05 55.69 50.75
N THR A 143 31.14 55.43 51.68
CA THR A 143 31.27 55.93 53.06
C THR A 143 30.46 55.09 54.05
N SER A 144 31.14 54.78 55.15
CA SER A 144 30.70 54.12 56.39
C SER A 144 29.63 54.91 57.15
N SER A 145 28.70 54.22 57.82
CA SER A 145 28.17 54.61 59.14
C SER A 145 27.24 53.54 59.73
N GLN A 146 27.54 53.13 60.96
CA GLN A 146 26.72 52.27 61.80
C GLN A 146 25.48 53.02 62.28
N ASN A 147 24.29 52.42 62.11
CA ASN A 147 23.14 52.45 63.04
C ASN A 147 22.10 51.42 62.56
N THR A 148 21.83 50.42 63.39
CA THR A 148 20.81 49.34 63.32
C THR A 148 19.88 49.24 62.09
N PRO A 149 19.91 48.10 61.35
CA PRO A 149 18.75 47.67 60.56
C PRO A 149 18.45 46.14 60.60
N LEU A 150 18.79 45.40 61.66
CA LEU A 150 18.57 43.94 61.69
C LEU A 150 17.08 43.54 61.57
N GLU A 151 16.15 44.32 62.14
CA GLU A 151 14.70 44.07 62.01
C GLU A 151 14.14 44.42 60.63
N CYS A 152 14.54 45.54 60.03
CA CYS A 152 14.13 45.86 58.65
C CYS A 152 14.73 44.89 57.62
N GLN A 153 15.95 44.41 57.85
CA GLN A 153 16.61 43.43 56.98
C GLN A 153 15.97 42.04 57.05
N THR A 154 15.47 41.63 58.22
CA THR A 154 14.71 40.38 58.40
C THR A 154 13.29 40.48 57.86
N VAL A 155 12.60 41.63 57.99
CA VAL A 155 11.28 41.87 57.39
C VAL A 155 11.36 41.88 55.86
N VAL A 156 12.37 42.55 55.29
CA VAL A 156 12.58 42.53 53.83
C VAL A 156 12.97 41.14 53.33
N SER A 157 13.78 40.39 54.09
CA SER A 157 14.14 39.00 53.71
C SER A 157 12.95 38.03 53.77
N THR A 158 12.09 38.16 54.78
CA THR A 158 10.87 37.33 54.90
C THR A 158 9.84 37.68 53.83
N GLN A 159 9.68 38.97 53.49
CA GLN A 159 8.87 39.35 52.33
C GLN A 159 9.43 38.78 51.03
N LEU A 160 10.74 38.85 50.81
CA LEU A 160 11.39 38.26 49.62
C LEU A 160 11.20 36.74 49.54
N GLN A 161 11.31 36.02 50.66
CA GLN A 161 10.99 34.59 50.71
C GLN A 161 9.53 34.32 50.36
N SER A 162 8.58 35.09 50.92
CA SER A 162 7.15 34.93 50.59
C SER A 162 6.84 35.26 49.12
N PHE A 163 7.58 36.20 48.51
CA PHE A 163 7.48 36.50 47.09
C PHE A 163 8.05 35.36 46.25
N GLY A 164 9.17 34.76 46.67
CA GLY A 164 9.75 33.56 46.06
C GLY A 164 8.76 32.40 46.04
N GLU A 165 8.16 32.08 47.19
CA GLU A 165 7.16 31.01 47.31
C GLU A 165 5.93 31.26 46.42
N LYS A 166 5.43 32.50 46.37
CA LYS A 166 4.31 32.87 45.48
C LYS A 166 4.69 32.75 44.01
N LEU A 167 5.92 33.10 43.64
CA LEU A 167 6.44 32.91 42.29
C LEU A 167 6.53 31.43 41.91
N ASP A 168 6.98 30.57 42.82
CA ASP A 168 7.01 29.12 42.59
C ASP A 168 5.61 28.55 42.40
N VAL A 169 4.63 29.00 43.19
CA VAL A 169 3.21 28.65 43.01
C VAL A 169 2.70 29.12 41.65
N LEU A 170 3.04 30.33 41.22
CA LEU A 170 2.63 30.85 39.90
C LEU A 170 3.30 30.10 38.75
N LEU A 171 4.56 29.67 38.90
CA LEU A 171 5.26 28.84 37.92
C LEU A 171 4.63 27.45 37.82
N ALA A 172 4.27 26.83 38.95
CA ALA A 172 3.54 25.57 38.97
C ALA A 172 2.14 25.71 38.33
N MET A 173 1.44 26.81 38.61
CA MET A 173 0.14 27.10 38.03
C MET A 173 0.25 27.35 36.52
N LYS A 174 1.32 28.04 36.06
CA LYS A 174 1.63 28.20 34.64
C LYS A 174 1.84 26.84 33.96
N ALA A 175 2.64 25.95 34.54
CA ALA A 175 2.83 24.61 34.00
C ALA A 175 1.51 23.82 33.89
N SER A 176 0.63 23.99 34.88
CA SER A 176 -0.72 23.40 34.88
C SER A 176 -1.57 23.97 33.74
N VAL A 177 -1.56 25.29 33.54
CA VAL A 177 -2.27 25.95 32.43
C VAL A 177 -1.71 25.53 31.08
N ASP A 178 -0.39 25.44 30.94
CA ASP A 178 0.27 24.99 29.72
C ASP A 178 -0.16 23.54 29.36
N THR A 179 -0.31 22.66 30.34
CA THR A 179 -0.85 21.30 30.10
C THR A 179 -2.32 21.31 29.69
N LEU A 180 -3.16 22.15 30.30
CA LEU A 180 -4.56 22.31 29.92
C LEU A 180 -4.72 22.90 28.51
N LEU A 181 -3.82 23.80 28.09
CA LEU A 181 -3.81 24.34 26.73
C LEU A 181 -3.41 23.30 25.69
N SER A 182 -2.73 22.21 26.07
CA SER A 182 -2.39 21.09 25.18
C SER A 182 -3.51 20.05 25.02
N LEU A 183 -4.51 20.05 25.92
CA LEU A 183 -5.62 19.09 25.89
C LEU A 183 -6.49 19.18 24.62
N PRO A 184 -6.87 20.38 24.12
CA PRO A 184 -7.66 20.51 22.90
C PRO A 184 -7.02 19.80 21.69
N ALA A 185 -5.70 19.92 21.52
CA ALA A 185 -4.99 19.23 20.44
C ALA A 185 -5.08 17.69 20.57
N LYS A 186 -5.00 17.15 21.78
CA LYS A 186 -5.18 15.70 22.03
C LYS A 186 -6.62 15.25 21.79
N VAL A 187 -7.59 16.10 22.10
CA VAL A 187 -9.01 15.84 21.81
C VAL A 187 -9.24 15.81 20.30
N ASP A 188 -8.65 16.75 19.56
CA ASP A 188 -8.72 16.76 18.09
C ASP A 188 -8.10 15.49 17.49
N GLU A 189 -6.93 15.06 17.99
CA GLU A 189 -6.33 13.78 17.60
C GLU A 189 -7.26 12.58 17.85
N LEU A 190 -7.89 12.49 19.02
CA LEU A 190 -8.86 11.43 19.33
C LEU A 190 -10.09 11.47 18.42
N LEU A 191 -10.58 12.67 18.09
CA LEU A 191 -11.69 12.84 17.15
C LEU A 191 -11.32 12.37 15.74
N THR A 192 -10.06 12.52 15.32
CA THR A 192 -9.57 11.96 14.05
C THR A 192 -9.34 10.44 14.09
N LEU A 193 -9.02 9.89 15.26
CA LEU A 193 -8.82 8.45 15.43
C LEU A 193 -10.15 7.68 15.35
N LYS A 194 -11.23 8.22 15.90
CA LYS A 194 -12.56 7.59 15.89
C LYS A 194 -13.01 7.07 14.51
N PRO A 195 -13.03 7.87 13.42
CA PRO A 195 -13.43 7.38 12.10
C PRO A 195 -12.44 6.37 11.50
N THR A 196 -11.20 6.28 11.99
CA THR A 196 -10.28 5.21 11.58
C THR A 196 -10.64 3.88 12.23
N VAL A 197 -11.05 3.91 13.51
CA VAL A 197 -11.53 2.71 14.22
C VAL A 197 -12.82 2.19 13.61
N GLU A 198 -13.80 3.05 13.34
CA GLU A 198 -15.07 2.66 12.68
C GLU A 198 -14.82 2.03 11.30
N ARG A 199 -13.84 2.54 10.55
CA ARG A 199 -13.45 1.98 9.25
C ARG A 199 -12.79 0.61 9.38
N LEU A 200 -11.98 0.41 10.43
CA LEU A 200 -11.36 -0.88 10.72
C LEU A 200 -12.41 -1.91 11.13
N GLU A 201 -13.38 -1.54 11.97
CA GLU A 201 -14.51 -2.38 12.34
C GLU A 201 -15.33 -2.81 11.11
N ALA A 202 -15.62 -1.88 10.20
CA ALA A 202 -16.30 -2.19 8.94
C ALA A 202 -15.50 -3.17 8.07
N HIS A 203 -14.18 -2.99 7.97
CA HIS A 203 -13.32 -3.90 7.21
C HIS A 203 -13.21 -5.28 7.88
N MET A 204 -13.24 -5.35 9.21
CA MET A 204 -13.28 -6.62 9.94
C MET A 204 -14.58 -7.39 9.64
N LEU A 205 -15.73 -6.73 9.69
CA LEU A 205 -17.02 -7.33 9.32
C LEU A 205 -17.03 -7.81 7.86
N GLU A 206 -16.49 -7.02 6.94
CA GLU A 206 -16.35 -7.44 5.54
C GLU A 206 -15.44 -8.68 5.40
N MET A 207 -14.37 -8.74 6.19
CA MET A 207 -13.47 -9.89 6.18
C MET A 207 -14.14 -11.15 6.76
N GLU A 208 -14.88 -11.01 7.85
CA GLU A 208 -15.68 -12.10 8.44
C GLU A 208 -16.68 -12.68 7.43
N THR A 209 -17.45 -11.82 6.76
CA THR A 209 -18.42 -12.28 5.74
C THR A 209 -17.75 -13.00 4.56
N LYS A 210 -16.55 -12.55 4.14
CA LYS A 210 -15.76 -13.24 3.10
C LYS A 210 -15.27 -14.61 3.59
N VAL A 211 -14.80 -14.71 4.83
CA VAL A 211 -14.34 -15.96 5.45
C VAL A 211 -15.50 -16.95 5.55
N ASP A 212 -16.68 -16.51 5.99
CA ASP A 212 -17.88 -17.35 6.04
C ASP A 212 -18.28 -17.84 4.64
N GLY A 213 -18.24 -16.94 3.65
CA GLY A 213 -18.50 -17.29 2.25
C GLY A 213 -17.51 -18.30 1.69
N LEU A 214 -16.22 -18.22 2.08
CA LEU A 214 -15.21 -19.21 1.71
C LEU A 214 -15.43 -20.55 2.41
N SER A 215 -15.84 -20.54 3.69
CA SER A 215 -16.18 -21.75 4.45
C SER A 215 -17.32 -22.53 3.78
N VAL A 216 -18.38 -21.83 3.34
CA VAL A 216 -19.49 -22.45 2.60
C VAL A 216 -19.02 -23.06 1.28
N LYS A 217 -18.21 -22.33 0.49
CA LYS A 217 -17.66 -22.85 -0.77
C LYS A 217 -16.77 -24.07 -0.56
N TYR A 218 -15.95 -24.05 0.49
CA TYR A 218 -15.07 -25.16 0.85
C TYR A 218 -15.89 -26.42 1.17
N ASN A 219 -16.94 -26.29 1.99
CA ASN A 219 -17.82 -27.41 2.33
C ASN A 219 -18.53 -27.97 1.09
N ALA A 220 -19.01 -27.11 0.19
CA ALA A 220 -19.63 -27.54 -1.07
C ALA A 220 -18.64 -28.30 -1.99
N VAL A 221 -17.38 -27.86 -2.07
CA VAL A 221 -16.33 -28.57 -2.81
C VAL A 221 -16.02 -29.93 -2.17
N LEU A 222 -15.97 -29.99 -0.84
CA LEU A 222 -15.73 -31.22 -0.11
C LEU A 222 -16.85 -32.24 -0.36
N GLU A 223 -18.11 -31.82 -0.25
CA GLU A 223 -19.28 -32.67 -0.55
C GLU A 223 -19.32 -33.12 -2.03
N GLY A 224 -19.00 -32.21 -2.95
CA GLY A 224 -18.87 -32.56 -4.36
C GLY A 224 -17.76 -33.60 -4.61
N THR A 225 -16.64 -33.48 -3.89
CA THR A 225 -15.51 -34.42 -4.00
C THR A 225 -15.87 -35.79 -3.47
N THR A 226 -16.51 -35.89 -2.30
CA THR A 226 -16.94 -37.18 -1.73
C THR A 226 -17.98 -37.87 -2.62
N LYS A 227 -18.91 -37.12 -3.20
CA LYS A 227 -19.89 -37.63 -4.17
C LYS A 227 -19.24 -38.10 -5.47
N ASN A 228 -18.22 -37.40 -5.95
CA ASN A 228 -17.47 -37.83 -7.13
C ASN A 228 -16.65 -39.10 -6.83
N GLU A 229 -16.04 -39.19 -5.65
CA GLU A 229 -15.32 -40.40 -5.23
C GLU A 229 -16.24 -41.63 -5.18
N SER A 230 -17.47 -41.50 -4.65
CA SER A 230 -18.41 -42.60 -4.64
C SER A 230 -18.82 -43.05 -6.04
N LYS A 231 -19.04 -42.10 -6.97
CA LYS A 231 -19.36 -42.41 -8.37
C LYS A 231 -18.19 -43.08 -9.10
N ILE A 232 -16.95 -42.68 -8.81
CA ILE A 232 -15.77 -43.32 -9.39
C ILE A 232 -15.70 -44.79 -8.94
N LYS A 233 -15.91 -45.07 -7.65
CA LYS A 233 -15.94 -46.45 -7.13
C LYS A 233 -17.05 -47.29 -7.76
N GLU A 234 -18.22 -46.70 -7.99
CA GLU A 234 -19.33 -47.36 -8.69
C GLU A 234 -18.95 -47.71 -10.14
N LEU A 235 -18.41 -46.76 -10.89
CA LEU A 235 -17.96 -46.97 -12.27
C LEU A 235 -16.80 -47.97 -12.37
N GLU A 236 -15.87 -47.96 -11.42
CA GLU A 236 -14.80 -48.97 -11.33
C GLU A 236 -15.38 -50.38 -11.13
N GLY A 237 -16.43 -50.50 -10.31
CA GLY A 237 -17.16 -51.76 -10.13
C GLY A 237 -17.85 -52.25 -11.42
N GLU A 238 -18.58 -51.36 -12.11
CA GLU A 238 -19.21 -51.69 -13.40
C GLU A 238 -18.18 -52.10 -14.46
N HIS A 239 -17.03 -51.41 -14.50
CA HIS A 239 -15.95 -51.74 -15.41
C HIS A 239 -15.35 -53.12 -15.13
N ASP A 240 -15.19 -53.48 -13.85
CA ASP A 240 -14.68 -54.78 -13.44
C ASP A 240 -15.66 -55.92 -13.78
N GLU A 241 -16.97 -55.72 -13.57
CA GLU A 241 -18.01 -56.68 -13.96
C GLU A 241 -18.05 -56.87 -15.49
N LEU A 242 -17.95 -55.78 -16.25
CA LEU A 242 -17.91 -55.83 -17.70
C LEU A 242 -16.67 -56.58 -18.18
N ARG A 243 -15.51 -56.32 -17.57
CA ARG A 243 -14.25 -57.04 -17.86
C ARG A 243 -14.38 -58.53 -17.62
N GLU A 244 -15.00 -58.96 -16.51
CA GLU A 244 -15.26 -60.38 -16.24
C GLU A 244 -16.18 -61.01 -17.29
N THR A 245 -17.24 -60.30 -17.69
CA THR A 245 -18.17 -60.78 -18.71
C THR A 245 -17.49 -60.94 -20.07
N VAL A 246 -16.65 -59.98 -20.48
CA VAL A 246 -15.84 -60.07 -21.70
C VAL A 246 -14.89 -61.26 -21.64
N ASN A 247 -14.21 -61.49 -20.51
CA ASN A 247 -13.33 -62.64 -20.36
C ASN A 247 -14.08 -63.97 -20.48
N ARG A 248 -15.24 -64.10 -19.83
CA ARG A 248 -16.10 -65.30 -19.92
C ARG A 248 -16.59 -65.54 -21.33
N GLN A 249 -16.96 -64.48 -22.04
CA GLN A 249 -17.34 -64.56 -23.45
C GLN A 249 -16.15 -64.99 -24.31
N ALA A 250 -14.94 -64.47 -24.06
CA ALA A 250 -13.73 -64.88 -24.78
C ALA A 250 -13.40 -66.36 -24.56
N GLU A 251 -13.53 -66.87 -23.34
CA GLU A 251 -13.38 -68.31 -23.02
C GLU A 251 -14.43 -69.16 -23.76
N THR A 252 -15.69 -68.72 -23.77
CA THR A 252 -16.78 -69.42 -24.49
C THR A 252 -16.50 -69.47 -25.99
N ILE A 253 -16.06 -68.35 -26.58
CA ILE A 253 -15.69 -68.29 -28.00
C ILE A 253 -14.53 -69.23 -28.29
N GLN A 254 -13.52 -69.28 -27.41
CA GLN A 254 -12.39 -70.17 -27.59
C GLN A 254 -12.82 -71.64 -27.54
N HIS A 255 -13.63 -72.02 -26.56
CA HIS A 255 -14.20 -73.36 -26.46
C HIS A 255 -14.97 -73.77 -27.73
N LEU A 256 -15.85 -72.90 -28.22
CA LEU A 256 -16.62 -73.15 -29.45
C LEU A 256 -15.71 -73.28 -30.68
N ARG A 257 -14.64 -72.48 -30.78
CA ARG A 257 -13.64 -72.63 -31.85
C ARG A 257 -12.95 -73.99 -31.79
N ASP A 258 -12.61 -74.44 -30.59
CA ASP A 258 -11.96 -75.74 -30.40
C ASP A 258 -12.90 -76.89 -30.76
N GLU A 259 -14.19 -76.82 -30.39
CA GLU A 259 -15.21 -77.79 -30.79
C GLU A 259 -15.44 -77.83 -32.31
N ILE A 260 -15.51 -76.67 -32.97
CA ILE A 260 -15.63 -76.59 -34.45
C ILE A 260 -14.41 -77.24 -35.09
N ASN A 261 -13.20 -76.87 -34.65
CA ASN A 261 -11.96 -77.41 -35.19
C ASN A 261 -11.86 -78.93 -34.98
N TYR A 262 -12.28 -79.43 -33.80
CA TYR A 262 -12.40 -80.85 -33.53
C TYR A 262 -13.39 -81.49 -34.52
N GLY A 263 -14.63 -80.98 -34.61
CA GLY A 263 -15.66 -81.49 -35.51
C GLY A 263 -15.22 -81.53 -36.98
N GLU A 264 -14.57 -80.48 -37.48
CA GLU A 264 -14.00 -80.41 -38.83
C GLU A 264 -12.92 -81.47 -39.05
N GLN A 265 -12.04 -81.69 -38.07
CA GLN A 265 -10.98 -82.70 -38.17
C GLN A 265 -11.54 -84.12 -38.38
N TYR A 266 -12.67 -84.46 -37.75
CA TYR A 266 -13.29 -85.78 -37.92
C TYR A 266 -14.23 -85.88 -39.12
N THR A 267 -14.97 -84.83 -39.48
CA THR A 267 -15.90 -84.88 -40.62
C THR A 267 -15.21 -84.74 -41.97
N ARG A 268 -14.12 -83.97 -42.05
CA ARG A 268 -13.41 -83.68 -43.31
C ARG A 268 -12.86 -84.93 -44.01
N PRO A 269 -12.26 -85.94 -43.33
CA PRO A 269 -11.83 -87.17 -43.98
C PRO A 269 -12.99 -88.02 -44.53
N TYR A 270 -14.13 -88.07 -43.82
CA TYR A 270 -15.30 -88.82 -44.28
C TYR A 270 -15.94 -88.17 -45.51
N LEU A 271 -16.14 -86.84 -45.47
CA LEU A 271 -16.64 -86.09 -46.63
C LEU A 271 -15.64 -86.13 -47.81
N GLY A 272 -14.33 -86.09 -47.54
CA GLY A 272 -13.29 -86.24 -48.56
C GLY A 272 -13.33 -87.59 -49.27
N LYS A 273 -13.59 -88.69 -48.54
CA LYS A 273 -13.75 -90.02 -49.14
C LYS A 273 -15.01 -90.12 -49.99
N VAL A 274 -16.15 -89.66 -49.48
CA VAL A 274 -17.43 -89.69 -50.21
C VAL A 274 -17.35 -88.86 -51.49
N THR A 275 -16.75 -87.67 -51.43
CA THR A 275 -16.56 -86.82 -52.63
C THR A 275 -15.57 -87.43 -53.62
N HIS A 276 -14.51 -88.09 -53.16
CA HIS A 276 -13.58 -88.82 -54.04
C HIS A 276 -14.25 -90.04 -54.71
N GLU A 277 -15.05 -90.82 -53.99
CA GLU A 277 -15.82 -91.94 -54.54
C GLU A 277 -16.88 -91.48 -55.57
N LEU A 278 -17.57 -90.37 -55.30
CA LEU A 278 -18.47 -89.72 -56.25
C LEU A 278 -17.72 -89.22 -57.50
N ALA A 279 -16.56 -88.59 -57.34
CA ALA A 279 -15.75 -88.15 -58.47
C ALA A 279 -15.23 -89.33 -59.31
N HIS A 280 -14.85 -90.44 -58.67
CA HIS A 280 -14.37 -91.64 -59.36
C HIS A 280 -15.50 -92.35 -60.13
N SER A 281 -16.70 -92.46 -59.53
CA SER A 281 -17.88 -93.02 -60.21
C SER A 281 -18.38 -92.15 -61.38
N HIS A 282 -18.31 -90.82 -61.27
CA HIS A 282 -18.60 -89.90 -62.38
C HIS A 282 -17.55 -90.00 -63.50
N SER A 283 -16.27 -90.21 -63.17
CA SER A 283 -15.23 -90.44 -64.18
C SER A 283 -15.42 -91.76 -64.93
N LEU A 284 -15.89 -92.81 -64.25
CA LEU A 284 -16.13 -94.14 -64.85
C LEU A 284 -17.39 -94.18 -65.73
N THR A 285 -18.41 -93.37 -65.43
CA THR A 285 -19.62 -93.23 -66.26
C THR A 285 -19.35 -92.43 -67.53
N LEU A 286 -18.44 -91.46 -67.51
CA LEU A 286 -18.03 -90.71 -68.71
C LEU A 286 -17.09 -91.51 -69.64
N THR A 287 -16.31 -92.47 -69.12
CA THR A 287 -15.42 -93.31 -69.94
C THR A 287 -16.11 -94.56 -70.52
N THR A 288 -17.29 -94.93 -70.00
CA THR A 288 -18.09 -96.07 -70.51
C THR A 288 -19.17 -95.65 -71.52
N SER A 289 -19.29 -94.36 -71.85
CA SER A 289 -20.23 -93.83 -72.85
C SER A 289 -19.60 -93.50 -74.22
N TRP A 290 -18.56 -94.21 -74.62
CA TRP A 290 -17.94 -94.15 -75.96
C TRP A 290 -18.00 -95.51 -76.65
#